data_AF-A0A409W7L6-F1
#
_entry.id   AF-A0A409W7L6-F1
#
_cell.length_a   1.000
_cell.length_b   1.000
_cell.length_c   1.000
_cell.angle_alpha   90.00
_cell.angle_beta   90.00
_cell.angle_gamma   90.00
#
_symmetry.space_group_name_H-M   'P 1'
#
loop_
_entity.id
_entity.type
_entity.pdbx_description
1 polymer ?
#
loop_
_entity_poly.entity_id
_entity_poly.type
_entity_poly.pdbx_seq_one_letter_code
_entity_poly.pdbx_strand_id
1 'polypeptide(L)'
;MHRLSFISFWLAISLALASLAVPIPVPPLGTTPDPAQPQNQEQKDNQDRIDRATDLANKQILKMEHVLNDPNKPENKKMIDAAFGSDPNQRKMQEITDTVQRLKVGTVPVKLATAAAQGQSLGFTSYDQTTNPMTPQHIEFTPKYHAKATGDDGRAGTLIHEATHYLKQTGDYIDANGKMIKGDDHQTTARTGYATGNKPKTTPENLDKDANWKKMRDGHTPAFSPGTPKTQDLHLNAESYAQFGAMAHNAVPDRDVGISSKRPAPLGNSNAGNIPAPPAQPHVPVPPTQPHIPVPPPQPPVKKGAAKKAPASKAKSPANNQNQLPPPPPPPPSAQGGRANKRSKPNGKPGP
;
A
#
# COMPACT_ATOMS: atom_id res chain seq x y z
N MET A 1 -49.46 -62.01 -23.64
CA MET A 1 -48.50 -61.95 -24.76
C MET A 1 -47.44 -60.90 -24.43
N HIS A 2 -46.19 -61.34 -24.33
CA HIS A 2 -45.00 -60.54 -24.00
C HIS A 2 -44.54 -59.65 -25.17
N ARG A 3 -43.88 -58.52 -24.87
CA ARG A 3 -42.67 -57.95 -25.53
C ARG A 3 -42.26 -56.66 -24.79
N LEU A 4 -41.16 -56.67 -24.03
CA LEU A 4 -39.76 -56.35 -24.41
C LEU A 4 -39.60 -54.85 -24.76
N SER A 5 -39.19 -54.00 -23.81
CA SER A 5 -37.79 -53.69 -23.40
C SER A 5 -36.99 -52.96 -24.48
N PHE A 6 -36.63 -51.69 -24.22
CA PHE A 6 -35.37 -51.06 -24.69
C PHE A 6 -35.05 -49.86 -23.78
N ILE A 7 -34.40 -50.16 -22.66
CA ILE A 7 -33.69 -49.17 -21.84
C ILE A 7 -32.38 -48.87 -22.58
N SER A 8 -32.30 -47.71 -23.22
CA SER A 8 -31.07 -47.24 -23.87
C SER A 8 -30.16 -46.63 -22.81
N PHE A 9 -29.26 -47.45 -22.29
CA PHE A 9 -28.20 -47.09 -21.36
C PHE A 9 -27.10 -46.35 -22.11
N TRP A 10 -27.21 -45.02 -22.23
CA TRP A 10 -26.07 -44.18 -22.65
C TRP A 10 -25.17 -43.95 -21.44
N LEU A 11 -24.29 -44.90 -21.18
CA LEU A 11 -23.18 -44.73 -20.25
C LEU A 11 -22.11 -43.86 -20.95
N ALA A 12 -22.31 -42.54 -20.90
CA ALA A 12 -21.27 -41.59 -21.29
C ALA A 12 -20.14 -41.67 -20.25
N ILE A 13 -19.07 -42.38 -20.62
CA ILE A 13 -17.80 -42.39 -19.89
C ILE A 13 -17.17 -41.00 -20.09
N SER A 14 -17.59 -40.04 -19.27
CA SER A 14 -16.90 -38.77 -19.10
C SER A 14 -15.62 -39.05 -18.32
N LEU A 15 -14.57 -39.38 -19.06
CA LEU A 15 -13.21 -39.52 -18.53
C LEU A 15 -12.77 -38.13 -18.04
N ALA A 16 -13.06 -37.84 -16.76
CA ALA A 16 -12.55 -36.67 -16.08
C ALA A 16 -11.04 -36.82 -15.96
N LEU A 17 -10.31 -36.27 -16.95
CA LEU A 17 -8.91 -35.92 -16.81
C LEU A 17 -8.83 -34.86 -15.71
N ALA A 18 -8.82 -35.31 -14.47
CA ALA A 18 -8.37 -34.54 -13.32
C ALA A 18 -6.90 -34.22 -13.61
N SER A 19 -6.68 -33.09 -14.27
CA SER A 19 -5.36 -32.52 -14.43
C SER A 19 -4.83 -32.31 -13.03
N LEU A 20 -3.90 -33.16 -12.60
CA LEU A 20 -3.11 -32.96 -11.40
C LEU A 20 -2.23 -31.74 -11.66
N ALA A 21 -2.83 -30.56 -11.56
CA ALA A 21 -2.11 -29.32 -11.52
C ALA A 21 -1.27 -29.38 -10.25
N VAL A 22 0.00 -29.78 -10.41
CA VAL A 22 0.99 -29.62 -9.36
C VAL A 22 1.05 -28.11 -9.10
N PRO A 23 0.67 -27.64 -7.90
CA PRO A 23 0.70 -26.22 -7.61
C PRO A 23 2.15 -25.76 -7.77
N ILE A 24 2.42 -24.95 -8.81
CA ILE A 24 3.73 -24.32 -8.96
C ILE A 24 3.86 -23.39 -7.75
N PRO A 25 4.88 -23.59 -6.89
CA PRO A 25 5.09 -22.70 -5.75
C PRO A 25 5.36 -21.30 -6.29
N VAL A 26 4.39 -20.41 -6.06
CA VAL A 26 4.54 -19.02 -6.48
C VAL A 26 5.48 -18.35 -5.49
N PRO A 27 6.55 -17.67 -5.94
CA PRO A 27 7.46 -17.01 -5.02
C PRO A 27 6.71 -15.93 -4.24
N PRO A 28 6.98 -15.80 -2.94
CA PRO A 28 6.38 -14.78 -2.10
C PRO A 28 6.85 -13.37 -2.51
N LEU A 29 6.28 -12.32 -1.91
CA LEU A 29 6.78 -10.94 -2.05
C LEU A 29 8.29 -10.93 -1.79
N GLY A 30 9.04 -10.60 -2.83
CA GLY A 30 10.49 -10.50 -2.78
C GLY A 30 10.95 -9.06 -2.65
N THR A 31 12.02 -8.85 -1.90
CA THR A 31 12.79 -7.60 -1.92
C THR A 31 14.18 -7.88 -2.49
N THR A 32 14.60 -7.12 -3.50
CA THR A 32 15.97 -7.24 -4.02
C THR A 32 16.81 -6.06 -3.53
N PRO A 33 17.83 -6.28 -2.68
CA PRO A 33 18.75 -5.22 -2.25
C PRO A 33 19.52 -4.66 -3.44
N ASP A 34 19.90 -3.37 -3.37
CA ASP A 34 20.79 -2.76 -4.35
C ASP A 34 22.20 -3.37 -4.25
N PRO A 35 22.69 -4.08 -5.29
CA PRO A 35 24.00 -4.72 -5.27
C PRO A 35 25.15 -3.71 -5.25
N ALA A 36 24.90 -2.43 -5.56
CA ALA A 36 25.93 -1.40 -5.62
C ALA A 36 26.24 -0.76 -4.25
N GLN A 37 25.47 -1.05 -3.20
CA GLN A 37 25.73 -0.51 -1.87
C GLN A 37 26.80 -1.33 -1.12
N PRO A 38 27.94 -0.73 -0.70
CA PRO A 38 28.88 -1.38 0.21
C PRO A 38 28.14 -1.85 1.46
N GLN A 39 28.50 -2.99 2.05
CA GLN A 39 27.82 -3.51 3.25
C GLN A 39 28.69 -3.41 4.50
N ASN A 40 28.46 -2.38 5.31
CA ASN A 40 28.91 -2.30 6.69
C ASN A 40 27.95 -3.06 7.64
N GLN A 41 28.29 -3.16 8.93
CA GLN A 41 27.46 -3.90 9.90
C GLN A 41 26.05 -3.30 10.05
N GLU A 42 25.92 -1.97 10.04
CA GLU A 42 24.62 -1.30 10.13
C GLU A 42 23.73 -1.66 8.93
N GLN A 43 24.31 -1.73 7.72
CA GLN A 43 23.58 -2.12 6.52
C GLN A 43 23.14 -3.59 6.55
N LYS A 44 23.96 -4.49 7.11
CA LYS A 44 23.57 -5.88 7.35
C LYS A 44 22.40 -5.97 8.34
N ASP A 45 22.49 -5.26 9.47
CA ASP A 45 21.42 -5.21 10.47
C ASP A 45 20.12 -4.62 9.89
N ASN A 46 20.24 -3.64 9.00
CA ASN A 46 19.10 -3.03 8.31
C ASN A 46 18.50 -3.99 7.27
N GLN A 47 19.32 -4.73 6.54
CA GLN A 47 18.87 -5.78 5.64
C GLN A 47 18.14 -6.89 6.40
N ASP A 48 18.70 -7.39 7.51
CA ASP A 48 18.05 -8.40 8.36
C ASP A 48 16.68 -7.93 8.87
N ARG A 49 16.51 -6.63 9.13
CA ARG A 49 15.20 -6.04 9.50
C ARG A 49 14.23 -6.04 8.35
N ILE A 50 14.69 -5.80 7.11
CA ILE A 50 13.86 -5.88 5.90
C ILE A 50 13.47 -7.34 5.63
N ASP A 51 14.40 -8.29 5.76
CA ASP A 51 14.13 -9.71 5.52
C ASP A 51 13.06 -10.22 6.49
N ARG A 52 13.18 -9.92 7.79
CA ARG A 52 12.14 -10.26 8.78
C ARG A 52 10.80 -9.59 8.51
N ALA A 53 10.82 -8.33 8.08
CA ALA A 53 9.60 -7.60 7.71
C ALA A 53 8.94 -8.21 6.47
N THR A 54 9.75 -8.67 5.51
CA THR A 54 9.31 -9.36 4.28
C THR A 54 8.66 -10.69 4.62
N ASP A 55 9.29 -11.50 5.47
CA ASP A 55 8.68 -12.75 5.98
C ASP A 55 7.33 -12.49 6.64
N LEU A 56 7.25 -11.48 7.51
CA LEU A 56 6.01 -11.16 8.19
C LEU A 56 4.95 -10.64 7.22
N ALA A 57 5.30 -9.72 6.32
CA ALA A 57 4.40 -9.19 5.29
C ALA A 57 3.81 -10.32 4.44
N ASN A 58 4.62 -11.30 4.03
CA ASN A 58 4.15 -12.47 3.30
C ASN A 58 3.12 -13.29 4.08
N LYS A 59 3.30 -13.46 5.41
CA LYS A 59 2.29 -14.09 6.26
C LYS A 59 1.00 -13.27 6.32
N GLN A 60 1.10 -11.94 6.39
CA GLN A 60 -0.07 -11.07 6.39
C GLN A 60 -0.83 -11.20 5.05
N ILE A 61 -0.12 -11.18 3.92
CA ILE A 61 -0.70 -11.29 2.56
C ILE A 61 -1.44 -12.62 2.37
N LEU A 62 -0.88 -13.75 2.82
CA LEU A 62 -1.58 -15.05 2.77
C LEU A 62 -2.88 -15.03 3.59
N LYS A 63 -2.89 -14.34 4.73
CA LYS A 63 -4.09 -14.20 5.56
C LYS A 63 -5.09 -13.22 4.95
N MET A 64 -4.64 -12.17 4.27
CA MET A 64 -5.51 -11.30 3.48
C MET A 64 -6.23 -12.10 2.39
N GLU A 65 -5.50 -12.94 1.65
CA GLU A 65 -6.09 -13.85 0.65
C GLU A 65 -7.13 -14.78 1.28
N HIS A 66 -6.82 -15.39 2.43
CA HIS A 66 -7.77 -16.23 3.16
C HIS A 66 -9.07 -15.49 3.51
N VAL A 67 -8.98 -14.26 4.02
CA VAL A 67 -10.14 -13.43 4.33
C VAL A 67 -10.96 -13.12 3.07
N LEU A 68 -10.29 -12.88 1.94
CA LEU A 68 -10.95 -12.58 0.66
C LEU A 68 -11.58 -13.80 -0.02
N ASN A 69 -11.21 -15.02 0.37
CA ASN A 69 -11.83 -16.26 -0.15
C ASN A 69 -13.26 -16.48 0.39
N ASP A 70 -13.60 -15.89 1.53
CA ASP A 70 -14.96 -15.89 2.08
C ASP A 70 -15.32 -14.48 2.60
N PRO A 71 -15.55 -13.52 1.70
CA PRO A 71 -15.71 -12.11 2.08
C PRO A 71 -17.04 -11.83 2.79
N ASN A 72 -18.01 -12.76 2.70
CA ASN A 72 -19.34 -12.61 3.29
C ASN A 72 -19.42 -13.18 4.72
N LYS A 73 -18.40 -13.94 5.16
CA LYS A 73 -18.28 -14.36 6.56
C LYS A 73 -18.30 -13.11 7.46
N PRO A 74 -19.14 -13.04 8.50
CA PRO A 74 -19.34 -11.80 9.28
C PRO A 74 -18.05 -11.14 9.77
N GLU A 75 -17.08 -11.92 10.24
CA GLU A 75 -15.78 -11.43 10.71
C GLU A 75 -14.89 -10.92 9.56
N ASN A 76 -14.90 -11.60 8.41
CA ASN A 76 -14.14 -11.23 7.23
C ASN A 76 -14.69 -9.93 6.64
N LYS A 77 -16.02 -9.87 6.49
CA LYS A 77 -16.73 -8.68 6.06
C LYS A 77 -16.41 -7.49 6.95
N LYS A 78 -16.40 -7.67 8.28
CA LYS A 78 -16.06 -6.61 9.22
C LYS A 78 -14.65 -6.06 9.01
N MET A 79 -13.66 -6.93 8.75
CA MET A 79 -12.29 -6.49 8.46
C MET A 79 -12.18 -5.77 7.12
N ILE A 80 -12.84 -6.30 6.08
CA ILE A 80 -12.89 -5.69 4.75
C ILE A 80 -13.55 -4.31 4.83
N ASP A 81 -14.73 -4.21 5.46
CA ASP A 81 -15.45 -2.95 5.63
C ASP A 81 -14.62 -1.94 6.44
N ALA A 82 -13.90 -2.40 7.47
CA ALA A 82 -13.07 -1.53 8.28
C ALA A 82 -11.90 -0.93 7.49
N ALA A 83 -11.28 -1.71 6.59
CA ALA A 83 -10.13 -1.30 5.77
C ALA A 83 -10.49 -0.56 4.48
N PHE A 84 -11.59 -0.92 3.83
CA PHE A 84 -11.95 -0.44 2.49
C PHE A 84 -13.27 0.33 2.42
N GLY A 85 -13.91 0.54 3.57
CA GLY A 85 -15.22 1.19 3.66
C GLY A 85 -16.38 0.20 3.49
N SER A 86 -17.58 0.62 3.90
CA SER A 86 -18.76 -0.23 3.85
C SER A 86 -19.14 -0.62 2.43
N ASP A 87 -19.40 -1.92 2.22
CA ASP A 87 -20.00 -2.47 1.00
C ASP A 87 -19.22 -2.11 -0.28
N PRO A 88 -17.95 -2.56 -0.39
CA PRO A 88 -17.24 -2.47 -1.65
C PRO A 88 -18.06 -3.20 -2.72
N ASN A 89 -18.50 -2.48 -3.74
CA ASN A 89 -19.19 -3.10 -4.86
C ASN A 89 -18.31 -4.20 -5.50
N GLN A 90 -18.92 -5.07 -6.29
CA GLN A 90 -18.23 -6.20 -6.91
C GLN A 90 -16.92 -5.81 -7.63
N ARG A 91 -16.90 -4.64 -8.29
CA ARG A 91 -15.70 -4.12 -8.97
C ARG A 91 -14.58 -3.79 -7.97
N LYS A 92 -14.90 -3.10 -6.87
CA LYS A 92 -13.91 -2.78 -5.82
C LYS A 92 -13.35 -4.04 -5.18
N MET A 93 -14.21 -5.03 -4.91
CA MET A 93 -13.78 -6.32 -4.39
C MET A 93 -12.82 -7.04 -5.35
N GLN A 94 -13.09 -6.99 -6.65
CA GLN A 94 -12.17 -7.53 -7.65
C GLN A 94 -10.81 -6.79 -7.62
N GLU A 95 -10.82 -5.45 -7.56
CA GLU A 95 -9.59 -4.66 -7.51
C GLU A 95 -8.77 -4.91 -6.23
N ILE A 96 -9.43 -5.13 -5.08
CA ILE A 96 -8.79 -5.52 -3.82
C ILE A 96 -8.13 -6.90 -3.97
N THR A 97 -8.87 -7.90 -4.48
CA THR A 97 -8.35 -9.25 -4.72
C THR A 97 -7.17 -9.24 -5.67
N ASP A 98 -7.27 -8.54 -6.80
CA ASP A 98 -6.19 -8.42 -7.79
C ASP A 98 -4.93 -7.79 -7.17
N THR A 99 -5.10 -6.82 -6.27
CA THR A 99 -3.99 -6.17 -5.59
C THR A 99 -3.32 -7.10 -4.58
N VAL A 100 -4.10 -7.84 -3.80
CA VAL A 100 -3.57 -8.87 -2.88
C VAL A 100 -2.83 -9.97 -3.64
N GLN A 101 -3.35 -10.41 -4.78
CA GLN A 101 -2.68 -11.39 -5.63
C GLN A 101 -1.35 -10.84 -6.18
N ARG A 102 -1.29 -9.58 -6.58
CA ARG A 102 -0.02 -8.95 -7.00
C ARG A 102 0.98 -8.83 -5.86
N LEU A 103 0.53 -8.49 -4.65
CA LEU A 103 1.39 -8.47 -3.48
C LEU A 103 1.95 -9.86 -3.17
N LYS A 104 1.14 -10.91 -3.31
CA LYS A 104 1.54 -12.30 -3.03
C LYS A 104 2.68 -12.79 -3.92
N VAL A 105 2.72 -12.34 -5.17
CA VAL A 105 3.61 -12.88 -6.21
C VAL A 105 4.62 -11.86 -6.75
N GLY A 106 4.49 -10.61 -6.32
CA GLY A 106 5.26 -9.48 -6.81
C GLY A 106 6.69 -9.49 -6.29
N THR A 107 7.56 -8.73 -6.95
CA THR A 107 8.90 -8.43 -6.44
C THR A 107 9.10 -6.94 -6.53
N VAL A 108 9.61 -6.34 -5.46
CA VAL A 108 9.86 -4.91 -5.37
C VAL A 108 11.35 -4.66 -5.11
N PRO A 109 12.02 -3.82 -5.92
CA PRO A 109 13.39 -3.44 -5.65
C PRO A 109 13.44 -2.52 -4.43
N VAL A 110 14.34 -2.81 -3.49
CA VAL A 110 14.50 -2.05 -2.25
C VAL A 110 15.92 -1.49 -2.19
N LYS A 111 16.04 -0.19 -1.89
CA LYS A 111 17.31 0.43 -1.52
C LYS A 111 17.31 0.71 -0.03
N LEU A 112 18.42 0.41 0.64
CA LEU A 112 18.64 0.87 1.99
C LEU A 112 18.85 2.39 1.91
N ALA A 113 18.04 3.17 2.62
CA ALA A 113 18.20 4.60 2.53
C ALA A 113 19.53 5.03 3.15
N THR A 114 20.15 6.03 2.55
CA THR A 114 21.38 6.62 3.09
C THR A 114 21.04 7.52 4.28
N ALA A 115 22.02 7.86 5.12
CA ALA A 115 21.83 8.82 6.21
C ALA A 115 21.32 10.20 5.75
N ALA A 116 21.49 10.53 4.46
CA ALA A 116 21.00 11.75 3.84
C ALA A 116 19.49 11.71 3.48
N ALA A 117 18.87 10.53 3.45
CA ALA A 117 17.42 10.39 3.30
C ALA A 117 16.72 10.76 4.63
N GLN A 118 16.78 12.04 4.97
CA GLN A 118 16.14 12.60 6.14
C GLN A 118 14.68 12.93 5.81
N GLY A 119 13.80 11.94 6.01
CA GLY A 119 12.35 12.09 5.91
C GLY A 119 11.67 11.80 7.26
N GLN A 120 10.47 12.37 7.46
CA GLN A 120 9.62 12.03 8.62
C GLN A 120 8.88 10.68 8.44
N SER A 121 8.90 10.11 7.24
CA SER A 121 8.25 8.84 6.89
C SER A 121 9.11 7.62 7.28
N LEU A 122 8.48 6.44 7.29
CA LEU A 122 9.18 5.16 7.45
C LEU A 122 9.81 4.71 6.13
N GLY A 123 9.08 4.83 5.03
CA GLY A 123 9.60 4.59 3.69
C GLY A 123 8.99 5.54 2.66
N PHE A 124 9.36 5.32 1.41
CA PHE A 124 8.67 5.88 0.25
C PHE A 124 8.99 5.05 -1.00
N THR A 125 8.09 5.09 -1.97
CA THR A 125 8.29 4.57 -3.32
C THR A 125 8.82 5.68 -4.22
N SER A 126 9.98 5.45 -4.85
CA SER A 126 10.58 6.37 -5.82
C SER A 126 9.95 6.19 -7.21
N TYR A 127 9.84 7.29 -7.96
CA TYR A 127 9.21 7.33 -9.28
C TYR A 127 10.10 8.05 -10.30
N ASP A 128 10.10 7.56 -11.53
CA ASP A 128 10.73 8.21 -12.67
C ASP A 128 9.89 9.40 -13.14
N GLN A 129 10.28 10.59 -12.68
CA GLN A 129 9.62 11.86 -13.01
C GLN A 129 9.74 12.24 -14.50
N THR A 130 10.57 11.55 -15.29
CA THR A 130 10.70 11.79 -16.74
C THR A 130 9.63 11.07 -17.56
N THR A 131 8.89 10.15 -16.94
CA THR A 131 7.79 9.41 -17.56
C THR A 131 6.42 10.00 -17.19
N ASN A 132 5.42 9.87 -18.08
CA ASN A 132 4.04 10.26 -17.82
C ASN A 132 3.06 9.19 -18.38
N PRO A 133 2.36 8.42 -17.52
CA PRO A 133 2.43 8.46 -16.05
C PRO A 133 3.82 8.11 -15.52
N MET A 134 4.15 8.58 -14.31
CA MET A 134 5.42 8.23 -13.69
C MET A 134 5.51 6.72 -13.44
N THR A 135 6.69 6.16 -13.66
CA THR A 135 6.97 4.73 -13.45
C THR A 135 7.66 4.52 -12.10
N PRO A 136 7.17 3.63 -11.21
CA PRO A 136 7.84 3.35 -9.95
C PRO A 136 9.19 2.67 -10.19
N GLN A 137 10.23 3.11 -9.48
CA GLN A 137 11.61 2.65 -9.66
C GLN A 137 12.05 1.66 -8.57
N HIS A 138 11.88 2.03 -7.29
CA HIS A 138 12.26 1.25 -6.12
C HIS A 138 11.62 1.80 -4.84
N ILE A 139 11.68 1.05 -3.75
CA ILE A 139 11.28 1.46 -2.41
C ILE A 139 12.52 1.83 -1.61
N GLU A 140 12.47 2.92 -0.83
CA GLU A 140 13.52 3.31 0.11
C GLU A 140 12.97 3.33 1.54
N PHE A 141 13.71 2.74 2.48
CA PHE A 141 13.37 2.75 3.90
C PHE A 141 14.29 3.67 4.69
N THR A 142 13.71 4.68 5.33
CA THR A 142 14.45 5.69 6.10
C THR A 142 15.03 5.08 7.39
N PRO A 143 15.99 5.76 8.06
CA PRO A 143 16.48 5.31 9.37
C PRO A 143 15.37 5.06 10.41
N LYS A 144 14.23 5.77 10.30
CA LYS A 144 13.08 5.60 11.20
C LYS A 144 12.42 4.23 11.04
N TYR A 145 12.36 3.67 9.83
CA TYR A 145 11.88 2.30 9.61
C TYR A 145 12.74 1.28 10.35
N HIS A 146 14.05 1.45 10.28
CA HIS A 146 15.00 0.56 10.93
C HIS A 146 15.01 0.73 12.46
N ALA A 147 14.57 1.87 13.00
CA ALA A 147 14.53 2.11 14.44
C ALA A 147 13.74 1.03 15.21
N LYS A 148 14.18 0.74 16.44
CA LYS A 148 13.53 -0.24 17.32
C LYS A 148 12.05 0.08 17.58
N ALA A 149 11.71 1.38 17.63
CA ALA A 149 10.36 1.85 17.94
C ALA A 149 9.29 1.44 16.91
N THR A 150 9.69 1.15 15.67
CA THR A 150 8.79 0.73 14.59
C THR A 150 8.30 -0.71 14.80
N GLY A 151 9.14 -1.58 15.37
CA GLY A 151 8.83 -3.00 15.54
C GLY A 151 8.66 -3.73 14.20
N ASP A 152 8.47 -5.05 14.25
CA ASP A 152 8.36 -5.86 13.02
C ASP A 152 6.99 -5.69 12.35
N ASP A 153 5.90 -5.55 13.11
CA ASP A 153 4.55 -5.30 12.55
C ASP A 153 4.47 -3.97 11.80
N GLY A 154 5.06 -2.90 12.37
CA GLY A 154 5.14 -1.60 11.72
C GLY A 154 5.93 -1.64 10.42
N ARG A 155 7.04 -2.38 10.41
CA ARG A 155 7.86 -2.58 9.22
C ARG A 155 7.13 -3.39 8.15
N ALA A 156 6.49 -4.50 8.53
CA ALA A 156 5.72 -5.33 7.60
C ALA A 156 4.55 -4.54 6.98
N GLY A 157 3.80 -3.78 7.79
CA GLY A 157 2.74 -2.90 7.28
C GLY A 157 3.27 -1.83 6.33
N THR A 158 4.40 -1.19 6.67
CA THR A 158 5.07 -0.22 5.78
C THR A 158 5.51 -0.87 4.48
N LEU A 159 6.07 -2.08 4.51
CA LEU A 159 6.47 -2.79 3.29
C LEU A 159 5.25 -3.12 2.40
N ILE A 160 4.13 -3.57 2.98
CA ILE A 160 2.88 -3.81 2.23
C ILE A 160 2.38 -2.50 1.60
N HIS A 161 2.39 -1.41 2.37
CA HIS A 161 2.00 -0.08 1.91
C HIS A 161 2.83 0.34 0.68
N GLU A 162 4.15 0.35 0.79
CA GLU A 162 5.05 0.77 -0.29
C GLU A 162 5.02 -0.20 -1.48
N ALA A 163 4.93 -1.51 -1.24
CA ALA A 163 4.79 -2.49 -2.31
C ALA A 163 3.49 -2.30 -3.11
N THR A 164 2.42 -1.84 -2.47
CA THR A 164 1.16 -1.54 -3.14
C THR A 164 1.30 -0.32 -4.07
N HIS A 165 2.03 0.72 -3.66
CA HIS A 165 2.41 1.82 -4.54
C HIS A 165 3.19 1.32 -5.75
N TYR A 166 4.23 0.51 -5.53
CA TYR A 166 5.06 0.00 -6.62
C TYR A 166 4.30 -0.87 -7.61
N LEU A 167 3.50 -1.83 -7.11
CA LEU A 167 2.86 -2.86 -7.95
C LEU A 167 1.55 -2.39 -8.59
N LYS A 168 0.86 -1.43 -7.96
CA LYS A 168 -0.50 -1.03 -8.34
C LYS A 168 -0.73 0.48 -8.43
N GLN A 169 0.28 1.31 -8.15
CA GLN A 169 0.18 2.76 -8.20
C GLN A 169 -1.00 3.28 -7.38
N THR A 170 -1.20 2.68 -6.20
CA THR A 170 -2.17 3.19 -5.23
C THR A 170 -1.80 4.61 -4.79
N GLY A 171 -2.79 5.30 -4.26
CA GLY A 171 -2.63 6.61 -3.66
C GLY A 171 -2.35 6.56 -2.17
N ASP A 172 -1.66 7.59 -1.72
CA ASP A 172 -1.44 7.86 -0.31
C ASP A 172 -2.52 8.80 0.24
N TYR A 173 -2.93 9.76 -0.61
CA TYR A 173 -3.71 10.93 -0.25
C TYR A 173 -5.05 10.99 -0.90
N ILE A 174 -5.92 11.75 -0.24
CA ILE A 174 -7.21 12.16 -0.75
C ILE A 174 -7.11 13.67 -1.01
N ASP A 175 -7.41 14.10 -2.23
CA ASP A 175 -7.46 15.51 -2.61
C ASP A 175 -8.62 16.23 -1.89
N ALA A 176 -8.70 17.56 -2.06
CA ALA A 176 -9.77 18.37 -1.49
C ALA A 176 -11.18 18.01 -2.00
N ASN A 177 -11.30 17.18 -3.04
CA ASN A 177 -12.57 16.71 -3.60
C ASN A 177 -12.94 15.31 -3.10
N GLY A 178 -12.15 14.70 -2.22
CA GLY A 178 -12.41 13.33 -1.75
C GLY A 178 -11.88 12.24 -2.68
N LYS A 179 -11.09 12.58 -3.71
CA LYS A 179 -10.52 11.64 -4.68
C LYS A 179 -9.13 11.18 -4.26
N MET A 180 -8.86 9.89 -4.38
CA MET A 180 -7.52 9.35 -4.18
C MET A 180 -6.52 9.93 -5.21
N ILE A 181 -5.44 10.51 -4.72
CA ILE A 181 -4.27 10.94 -5.50
C ILE A 181 -3.32 9.76 -5.59
N LYS A 182 -3.15 9.22 -6.78
CA LYS A 182 -2.21 8.12 -7.04
C LYS A 182 -0.77 8.58 -6.85
N GLY A 183 0.11 7.64 -6.52
CA GLY A 183 1.53 7.93 -6.30
C GLY A 183 2.28 8.49 -7.52
N ASP A 184 1.75 8.34 -8.73
CA ASP A 184 2.31 8.83 -9.99
C ASP A 184 1.82 10.25 -10.39
N ASP A 185 0.96 10.90 -9.58
CA ASP A 185 0.47 12.25 -9.88
C ASP A 185 1.56 13.32 -9.62
N HIS A 186 1.93 14.06 -10.66
CA HIS A 186 3.00 15.07 -10.67
C HIS A 186 2.71 16.30 -9.77
N GLN A 187 1.49 16.46 -9.27
CA GLN A 187 1.12 17.62 -8.44
C GLN A 187 1.61 17.49 -6.98
N THR A 188 2.92 17.68 -6.77
CA THR A 188 3.55 18.14 -5.50
C THR A 188 2.89 17.70 -4.18
N THR A 189 2.69 16.40 -3.93
CA THR A 189 2.31 15.93 -2.59
C THR A 189 3.24 14.84 -2.07
N ALA A 190 4.44 15.24 -1.71
CA ALA A 190 5.13 14.65 -0.55
C ALA A 190 4.31 15.03 0.69
N ARG A 191 3.44 14.13 1.18
CA ARG A 191 2.53 14.47 2.29
C ARG A 191 2.41 13.44 3.41
N THR A 192 3.38 12.57 3.68
CA THR A 192 3.35 11.56 4.79
C THR A 192 2.01 10.85 5.01
N GLY A 193 1.90 9.56 4.67
CA GLY A 193 0.71 8.73 4.85
C GLY A 193 -0.06 8.94 6.16
N TYR A 194 -1.39 8.79 6.11
CA TYR A 194 -2.32 9.20 7.17
C TYR A 194 -2.22 8.39 8.47
N ALA A 195 -1.58 7.22 8.43
CA ALA A 195 -1.21 6.52 9.65
C ALA A 195 0.03 7.17 10.27
N THR A 196 -0.21 8.18 11.09
CA THR A 196 0.83 8.84 11.90
C THR A 196 1.39 7.95 13.02
N GLY A 197 0.98 6.68 13.08
CA GLY A 197 1.39 5.72 14.09
C GLY A 197 2.40 4.71 13.54
N ASN A 198 3.48 4.48 14.28
CA ASN A 198 4.49 3.48 13.93
C ASN A 198 4.00 2.02 14.02
N LYS A 199 2.70 1.80 14.30
CA LYS A 199 2.10 0.48 14.50
C LYS A 199 0.74 0.41 13.81
N PRO A 200 0.50 -0.61 12.97
CA PRO A 200 -0.81 -0.80 12.36
C PRO A 200 -1.84 -1.19 13.42
N LYS A 201 -3.12 -0.94 13.14
CA LYS A 201 -4.21 -1.33 14.02
C LYS A 201 -4.55 -2.79 13.72
N THR A 202 -4.54 -3.63 14.75
CA THR A 202 -4.66 -5.08 14.58
C THR A 202 -6.10 -5.60 14.70
N THR A 203 -7.08 -4.74 14.94
CA THR A 203 -8.50 -5.12 14.98
C THR A 203 -9.39 -4.05 14.35
N PRO A 204 -10.56 -4.41 13.80
CA PRO A 204 -11.53 -3.44 13.30
C PRO A 204 -11.90 -2.36 14.32
N GLU A 205 -12.09 -2.72 15.60
CA GLU A 205 -12.48 -1.79 16.65
C GLU A 205 -11.38 -0.78 16.97
N ASN A 206 -10.11 -1.19 16.90
CA ASN A 206 -8.98 -0.28 17.11
C ASN A 206 -8.79 0.67 15.93
N LEU A 207 -9.12 0.21 14.72
CA LEU A 207 -9.12 1.03 13.52
C LEU A 207 -10.29 2.03 13.52
N ASP A 208 -11.48 1.61 13.96
CA ASP A 208 -12.67 2.46 14.12
C ASP A 208 -12.50 3.58 15.14
N LYS A 209 -11.66 3.36 16.16
CA LYS A 209 -11.32 4.36 17.19
C LYS A 209 -10.31 5.39 16.70
N ASP A 210 -9.61 5.11 15.61
CA ASP A 210 -8.66 6.06 15.04
C ASP A 210 -9.42 7.19 14.34
N ALA A 211 -9.40 8.38 14.95
CA ALA A 211 -10.14 9.52 14.43
C ALA A 211 -9.69 9.93 13.02
N ASN A 212 -8.41 9.74 12.66
CA ASN A 212 -7.93 10.07 11.33
C ASN A 212 -8.41 9.05 10.31
N TRP A 213 -8.32 7.77 10.66
CA TRP A 213 -8.87 6.70 9.82
C TRP A 213 -10.36 6.85 9.62
N LYS A 214 -11.11 7.05 10.70
CA LYS A 214 -12.57 7.25 10.65
C LYS A 214 -12.93 8.45 9.77
N LYS A 215 -12.19 9.55 9.85
CA LYS A 215 -12.40 10.71 8.96
C LYS A 215 -12.15 10.37 7.50
N MET A 216 -11.13 9.57 7.21
CA MET A 216 -10.83 9.09 5.86
C MET A 216 -11.95 8.17 5.37
N ARG A 217 -12.25 7.08 6.08
CA ARG A 217 -13.25 6.11 5.67
C ARG A 217 -14.68 6.64 5.65
N ASP A 218 -15.06 7.45 6.63
CA ASP A 218 -16.45 7.92 6.75
C ASP A 218 -16.65 9.30 6.09
N GLY A 219 -15.57 9.94 5.62
CA GLY A 219 -15.62 11.20 4.85
C GLY A 219 -15.85 12.47 5.67
N HIS A 220 -15.55 12.48 6.97
CA HIS A 220 -15.80 13.62 7.87
C HIS A 220 -14.57 14.50 8.11
N THR A 221 -13.96 15.07 7.06
CA THR A 221 -13.12 16.27 7.29
C THR A 221 -13.91 17.54 6.95
N PRO A 222 -13.80 18.62 7.75
CA PRO A 222 -14.48 19.89 7.50
C PRO A 222 -14.15 20.58 6.17
N ALA A 223 -13.14 20.08 5.45
CA ALA A 223 -12.65 20.64 4.20
C ALA A 223 -13.39 20.13 2.95
N PHE A 224 -14.32 19.18 3.10
CA PHE A 224 -15.03 18.56 1.96
C PHE A 224 -16.41 19.16 1.76
N SER A 225 -16.75 19.46 0.49
CA SER A 225 -18.07 19.95 0.11
C SER A 225 -19.17 18.97 0.56
N PRO A 226 -20.25 19.45 1.20
CA PRO A 226 -21.38 18.61 1.53
C PRO A 226 -22.02 18.07 0.24
N GLY A 227 -22.01 16.74 0.05
CA GLY A 227 -22.76 16.07 -1.03
C GLY A 227 -21.98 15.09 -1.91
N THR A 228 -20.65 15.09 -1.90
CA THR A 228 -19.87 14.09 -2.64
C THR A 228 -19.79 12.79 -1.82
N PRO A 229 -20.09 11.61 -2.40
CA PRO A 229 -20.04 10.37 -1.62
C PRO A 229 -18.62 10.06 -1.14
N LYS A 230 -18.44 10.19 0.18
CA LYS A 230 -17.68 9.35 1.11
C LYS A 230 -16.74 8.34 0.43
N THR A 231 -15.45 8.69 0.39
CA THR A 231 -14.28 7.89 -0.02
C THR A 231 -14.59 6.61 -0.78
N GLN A 232 -15.04 6.78 -2.03
CA GLN A 232 -15.36 5.65 -2.89
C GLN A 232 -14.13 4.79 -3.24
N ASP A 233 -12.92 5.28 -2.97
CA ASP A 233 -11.71 4.74 -3.56
C ASP A 233 -10.68 4.23 -2.53
N LEU A 234 -11.10 3.81 -1.32
CA LEU A 234 -10.16 3.22 -0.36
C LEU A 234 -9.44 1.96 -0.89
N HIS A 235 -10.03 1.24 -1.83
CA HIS A 235 -9.34 0.16 -2.57
C HIS A 235 -8.14 0.66 -3.40
N LEU A 236 -8.07 1.96 -3.68
CA LEU A 236 -6.92 2.63 -4.29
C LEU A 236 -5.96 3.22 -3.26
N ASN A 237 -6.17 3.03 -1.95
CA ASN A 237 -5.30 3.56 -0.89
C ASN A 237 -4.31 2.50 -0.39
N ALA A 238 -3.01 2.83 -0.37
CA ALA A 238 -1.98 1.91 0.12
C ALA A 238 -2.16 1.54 1.60
N GLU A 239 -2.55 2.52 2.42
CA GLU A 239 -2.73 2.33 3.86
C GLU A 239 -3.86 1.35 4.17
N SER A 240 -4.94 1.33 3.38
CA SER A 240 -6.00 0.31 3.50
C SER A 240 -5.46 -1.12 3.43
N TYR A 241 -4.49 -1.41 2.57
CA TYR A 241 -3.89 -2.75 2.46
C TYR A 241 -2.99 -3.08 3.66
N ALA A 242 -2.23 -2.11 4.18
CA ALA A 242 -1.44 -2.29 5.38
C ALA A 242 -2.30 -2.57 6.62
N GLN A 243 -3.40 -1.82 6.80
CA GLN A 243 -4.37 -2.06 7.87
C GLN A 243 -5.10 -3.40 7.70
N PHE A 244 -5.49 -3.74 6.47
CA PHE A 244 -6.12 -5.03 6.18
C PHE A 244 -5.17 -6.20 6.49
N GLY A 245 -3.90 -6.10 6.10
CA GLY A 245 -2.86 -7.07 6.42
C GLY A 245 -2.67 -7.28 7.92
N ALA A 246 -2.60 -6.20 8.69
CA ALA A 246 -2.45 -6.29 10.14
C ALA A 246 -3.67 -6.91 10.84
N MET A 247 -4.90 -6.55 10.43
CA MET A 247 -6.12 -7.14 10.96
C MET A 247 -6.23 -8.63 10.60
N ALA A 248 -6.01 -8.98 9.34
CA ALA A 248 -6.02 -10.37 8.88
C ALA A 248 -4.95 -11.21 9.60
N HIS A 249 -3.75 -10.64 9.82
CA HIS A 249 -2.68 -11.29 10.54
C HIS A 249 -3.06 -11.71 11.96
N ASN A 250 -3.76 -10.82 12.66
CA ASN A 250 -4.19 -11.02 14.03
C ASN A 250 -5.43 -11.92 14.14
N ALA A 251 -6.33 -11.88 13.15
CA ALA A 251 -7.59 -12.63 13.17
C ALA A 251 -7.46 -14.07 12.67
N VAL A 252 -6.61 -14.32 11.66
CA VAL A 252 -6.49 -15.64 11.01
C VAL A 252 -5.33 -16.43 11.62
N PRO A 253 -5.54 -17.62 12.20
CA PRO A 253 -4.49 -18.51 12.66
C PRO A 253 -3.53 -18.96 11.55
N ASP A 254 -2.23 -19.08 11.85
CA ASP A 254 -1.21 -19.53 10.88
C ASP A 254 -1.54 -20.89 10.23
N ARG A 255 -2.15 -21.80 11.00
CA ARG A 255 -2.54 -23.14 10.51
C ARG A 255 -3.59 -23.09 9.39
N ASP A 256 -4.43 -22.05 9.35
CA ASP A 256 -5.54 -21.94 8.41
C ASP A 256 -5.07 -21.45 7.02
N VAL A 257 -3.80 -21.03 6.92
CA VAL A 257 -3.13 -20.59 5.68
C VAL A 257 -1.91 -21.45 5.33
N GLY A 258 -1.79 -22.64 5.93
CA GLY A 258 -0.68 -23.56 5.66
C GLY A 258 0.70 -23.06 6.09
N ILE A 259 0.76 -22.02 6.94
CA ILE A 259 2.01 -21.52 7.50
C ILE A 259 2.40 -22.47 8.64
N SER A 260 3.50 -23.21 8.45
CA SER A 260 4.03 -24.08 9.51
C SER A 260 4.47 -23.24 10.71
N SER A 261 4.03 -23.60 11.90
CA SER A 261 4.40 -22.96 13.16
C SER A 261 5.85 -23.21 13.58
N LYS A 262 6.61 -24.03 12.83
CA LYS A 262 8.06 -24.15 12.99
C LYS A 262 8.72 -22.83 12.61
N ARG A 263 8.75 -21.89 13.55
CA ARG A 263 9.64 -20.73 13.48
C ARG A 263 11.03 -21.25 13.14
N PRO A 264 11.69 -20.73 12.08
CA PRO A 264 13.13 -20.87 11.98
C PRO A 264 13.70 -20.49 13.34
N ALA A 265 14.60 -21.31 13.89
CA ALA A 265 15.29 -20.94 15.11
C ALA A 265 15.80 -19.50 14.92
N PRO A 266 15.59 -18.60 15.90
CA PRO A 266 16.15 -17.25 15.78
C PRO A 266 17.61 -17.43 15.42
N LEU A 267 18.07 -16.73 14.38
CA LEU A 267 19.50 -16.66 14.05
C LEU A 267 20.18 -16.17 15.32
N GLY A 268 20.65 -17.13 16.12
CA GLY A 268 21.27 -16.87 17.38
C GLY A 268 22.45 -15.99 17.06
N ASN A 269 22.53 -14.88 17.80
CA ASN A 269 23.66 -13.96 17.82
C ASN A 269 24.93 -14.79 18.09
N SER A 270 25.48 -15.36 17.02
CA SER A 270 26.65 -16.21 17.05
C SER A 270 27.79 -15.23 16.93
N ASN A 271 28.41 -15.06 18.09
CA ASN A 271 29.73 -14.47 18.31
C ASN A 271 30.55 -14.38 17.01
N ALA A 272 30.99 -13.18 16.65
CA ALA A 272 31.72 -12.81 15.44
C ALA A 272 33.14 -13.43 15.38
N GLY A 273 33.23 -14.75 15.44
CA GLY A 273 34.47 -15.51 15.39
C GLY A 273 34.32 -16.68 14.43
N ASN A 274 34.79 -16.48 13.20
CA ASN A 274 35.12 -17.53 12.23
C ASN A 274 33.93 -18.30 11.63
N ILE A 275 33.20 -17.64 10.70
CA ILE A 275 32.36 -18.36 9.73
C ILE A 275 33.27 -18.76 8.55
N PRO A 276 33.45 -20.07 8.26
CA PRO A 276 34.17 -20.49 7.05
C PRO A 276 33.46 -19.99 5.80
N ALA A 277 34.23 -19.54 4.81
CA ALA A 277 33.71 -19.08 3.54
C ALA A 277 32.71 -20.10 2.95
N PRO A 278 31.55 -19.66 2.45
CA PRO A 278 30.61 -20.57 1.83
C PRO A 278 31.29 -21.31 0.66
N PRO A 279 30.96 -22.58 0.43
CA PRO A 279 31.50 -23.33 -0.70
C PRO A 279 31.16 -22.58 -2.00
N ALA A 280 32.15 -22.48 -2.90
CA ALA A 280 32.00 -21.85 -4.19
C ALA A 280 30.75 -22.41 -4.89
N GLN A 281 29.81 -21.53 -5.22
CA GLN A 281 28.65 -21.94 -6.00
C GLN A 281 29.12 -22.38 -7.40
N PRO A 282 28.55 -23.46 -7.96
CA PRO A 282 28.85 -23.87 -9.32
C PRO A 282 28.49 -22.74 -10.29
N HIS A 283 29.44 -22.41 -11.17
CA HIS A 283 29.24 -21.45 -12.25
C HIS A 283 28.03 -21.88 -13.09
N VAL A 284 26.93 -21.14 -12.97
CA VAL A 284 25.83 -21.21 -13.93
C VAL A 284 26.32 -20.50 -15.20
N PRO A 285 26.34 -21.17 -16.36
CA PRO A 285 26.76 -20.54 -17.60
C PRO A 285 25.84 -19.36 -17.92
N VAL A 286 26.45 -18.20 -18.14
CA VAL A 286 25.78 -16.98 -18.59
C VAL A 286 25.15 -17.28 -19.97
N PRO A 287 23.84 -17.06 -20.15
CA PRO A 287 23.22 -17.22 -21.47
C PRO A 287 23.87 -16.24 -22.45
N PRO A 288 24.10 -16.65 -23.72
CA PRO A 288 24.76 -15.81 -24.71
C PRO A 288 23.98 -14.50 -24.91
N THR A 289 24.73 -13.40 -24.92
CA THR A 289 24.23 -12.05 -25.18
C THR A 289 23.44 -12.04 -26.48
N GLN A 290 22.18 -11.62 -26.44
CA GLN A 290 21.40 -11.42 -27.66
C GLN A 290 22.08 -10.35 -28.53
N PRO A 291 22.17 -10.55 -29.86
CA PRO A 291 22.76 -9.56 -30.75
C PRO A 291 21.96 -8.26 -30.70
N HIS A 292 22.69 -7.15 -30.53
CA HIS A 292 22.14 -5.80 -30.62
C HIS A 292 21.49 -5.60 -32.00
N ILE A 293 20.16 -5.43 -32.00
CA ILE A 293 19.44 -4.93 -33.17
C ILE A 293 19.72 -3.41 -33.25
N PRO A 294 20.35 -2.91 -34.33
CA PRO A 294 20.59 -1.48 -34.46
C PRO A 294 19.27 -0.72 -34.57
N VAL A 295 19.12 0.29 -33.72
CA VAL A 295 18.01 1.24 -33.76
C VAL A 295 18.17 2.11 -35.02
N PRO A 296 17.13 2.26 -35.87
CA PRO A 296 17.22 3.14 -37.03
C PRO A 296 17.35 4.60 -36.57
N PRO A 297 18.13 5.43 -37.29
CA PRO A 297 18.31 6.83 -36.95
C PRO A 297 16.98 7.60 -37.05
N PRO A 298 16.78 8.64 -36.22
CA PRO A 298 15.57 9.44 -36.21
C PRO A 298 15.36 10.12 -37.57
N GLN A 299 14.14 10.01 -38.10
CA GLN A 299 13.76 10.67 -39.34
C GLN A 299 13.68 12.20 -39.14
N PRO A 300 14.08 13.00 -40.15
CA PRO A 300 14.01 14.45 -40.07
C PRO A 300 12.56 14.95 -40.01
N PRO A 301 12.31 16.08 -39.33
CA PRO A 301 10.98 16.64 -39.16
C PRO A 301 10.37 17.07 -40.50
N VAL A 302 9.13 16.62 -40.74
CA VAL A 302 8.32 17.01 -41.90
C VAL A 302 7.97 18.50 -41.81
N LYS A 303 8.38 19.27 -42.83
CA LYS A 303 8.05 20.70 -42.97
C LYS A 303 6.53 20.88 -43.10
N LYS A 304 5.88 21.45 -42.08
CA LYS A 304 4.49 21.91 -42.17
C LYS A 304 4.42 23.16 -43.05
N GLY A 305 3.59 23.08 -44.09
CA GLY A 305 3.31 24.17 -45.03
C GLY A 305 2.63 25.37 -44.37
N ALA A 306 2.96 26.55 -44.91
CA ALA A 306 2.50 27.85 -44.47
C ALA A 306 0.97 28.02 -44.58
N ALA A 307 0.33 28.38 -43.47
CA ALA A 307 -1.05 28.85 -43.45
C ALA A 307 -1.10 30.38 -43.67
N LYS A 308 -2.04 30.79 -44.53
CA LYS A 308 -2.31 32.16 -44.97
C LYS A 308 -2.66 33.10 -43.82
N LYS A 309 -2.12 34.33 -43.90
CA LYS A 309 -2.49 35.52 -43.12
C LYS A 309 -3.97 35.90 -43.32
N ALA A 310 -4.64 36.23 -42.22
CA ALA A 310 -5.87 37.03 -42.18
C ALA A 310 -5.65 38.24 -41.25
N PRO A 311 -6.37 39.36 -41.46
CA PRO A 311 -5.90 40.70 -41.09
C PRO A 311 -6.21 41.12 -39.65
N ALA A 312 -5.41 42.09 -39.20
CA ALA A 312 -5.37 42.71 -37.89
C ALA A 312 -6.65 43.48 -37.52
N SER A 313 -7.16 43.25 -36.32
CA SER A 313 -8.07 44.16 -35.62
C SER A 313 -7.35 44.78 -34.41
N LYS A 314 -7.24 46.11 -34.45
CA LYS A 314 -6.81 46.98 -33.34
C LYS A 314 -7.69 46.77 -32.11
N ALA A 315 -7.09 46.59 -30.93
CA ALA A 315 -7.72 46.91 -29.65
C ALA A 315 -6.66 47.32 -28.62
N LYS A 316 -7.02 48.35 -27.85
CA LYS A 316 -6.20 49.18 -26.97
C LYS A 316 -5.68 48.41 -25.75
N SER A 317 -4.45 48.74 -25.34
CA SER A 317 -3.97 48.51 -23.97
C SER A 317 -4.84 49.25 -22.95
N PRO A 318 -5.03 48.65 -21.77
CA PRO A 318 -4.78 49.43 -20.57
C PRO A 318 -3.95 48.67 -19.51
N ALA A 319 -3.01 49.45 -18.96
CA ALA A 319 -2.63 49.56 -17.56
C ALA A 319 -2.53 48.28 -16.70
N ASN A 320 -1.26 47.92 -16.48
CA ASN A 320 -0.65 47.53 -15.20
C ASN A 320 -1.50 47.86 -13.95
N ASN A 321 -1.90 46.84 -13.19
CA ASN A 321 -2.33 47.03 -11.81
C ASN A 321 -1.73 45.94 -10.91
N GLN A 322 -1.04 46.40 -9.88
CA GLN A 322 -0.33 45.61 -8.89
C GLN A 322 -1.33 44.79 -8.07
N ASN A 323 -1.20 43.47 -8.08
CA ASN A 323 -1.89 42.58 -7.14
C ASN A 323 -1.22 42.70 -5.76
N GLN A 324 -1.73 43.60 -4.93
CA GLN A 324 -1.56 43.50 -3.48
C GLN A 324 -2.53 42.43 -2.95
N LEU A 325 -1.99 41.44 -2.25
CA LEU A 325 -2.78 40.48 -1.49
C LEU A 325 -3.54 41.20 -0.37
N PRO A 326 -4.81 40.86 -0.09
CA PRO A 326 -5.53 41.42 1.05
C PRO A 326 -4.84 40.99 2.37
N PRO A 327 -4.81 41.86 3.39
CA PRO A 327 -4.25 41.50 4.68
C PRO A 327 -5.06 40.37 5.35
N PRO A 328 -4.42 39.53 6.17
CA PRO A 328 -5.10 38.45 6.87
C PRO A 328 -6.16 38.99 7.83
N PRO A 329 -7.25 38.24 8.08
CA PRO A 329 -8.28 38.63 9.02
C PRO A 329 -7.73 38.70 10.45
N PRO A 330 -8.28 39.57 11.31
CA PRO A 330 -7.86 39.68 12.69
C PRO A 330 -8.16 38.39 13.47
N PRO A 331 -7.36 38.05 14.49
CA PRO A 331 -7.61 36.89 15.33
C PRO A 331 -8.94 37.03 16.09
N PRO A 332 -9.62 35.90 16.38
CA PRO A 332 -10.87 35.92 17.14
C PRO A 332 -10.64 36.47 18.56
N PRO A 333 -11.63 37.17 19.15
CA PRO A 333 -11.50 37.76 20.46
C PRO A 333 -11.33 36.68 21.54
N SER A 334 -10.29 36.84 22.35
CA SER A 334 -10.01 36.03 23.53
C SER A 334 -11.21 36.02 24.48
N ALA A 335 -11.78 34.84 24.71
CA ALA A 335 -12.82 34.65 25.70
C ALA A 335 -12.24 34.90 27.11
N GLN A 336 -12.49 36.11 27.64
CA GLN A 336 -12.31 36.42 29.04
C GLN A 336 -13.34 35.64 29.87
N GLY A 337 -12.88 34.60 30.55
CA GLY A 337 -13.65 33.87 31.56
C GLY A 337 -13.85 34.72 32.81
N GLY A 338 -15.04 35.32 32.93
CA GLY A 338 -15.55 35.97 34.12
C GLY A 338 -16.00 34.96 35.19
N ARG A 339 -15.81 35.39 36.45
CA ARG A 339 -15.98 34.66 37.71
C ARG A 339 -17.43 34.31 38.12
N ALA A 340 -17.51 33.20 38.87
CA ALA A 340 -18.27 32.94 40.10
C ALA A 340 -19.81 33.08 40.15
N ASN A 341 -20.47 32.01 40.64
CA ASN A 341 -21.24 32.14 41.88
C ASN A 341 -21.49 30.81 42.63
N LYS A 342 -21.40 30.91 43.96
CA LYS A 342 -21.71 29.90 44.98
C LYS A 342 -23.22 29.66 45.07
N ARG A 343 -23.67 28.43 45.34
CA ARG A 343 -24.80 28.19 46.26
C ARG A 343 -24.80 26.78 46.85
N SER A 344 -24.98 26.76 48.17
CA SER A 344 -24.97 25.64 49.10
C SER A 344 -26.24 24.78 49.04
N LYS A 345 -26.15 23.47 49.34
CA LYS A 345 -26.77 22.78 50.51
C LYS A 345 -26.73 21.23 50.41
N PRO A 346 -26.96 20.49 51.52
CA PRO A 346 -26.40 19.16 51.79
C PRO A 346 -27.43 18.00 51.81
N ASN A 347 -26.91 16.82 52.18
CA ASN A 347 -27.55 15.62 52.74
C ASN A 347 -28.19 14.58 51.81
N GLY A 348 -27.71 13.34 51.96
CA GLY A 348 -28.38 12.12 51.49
C GLY A 348 -27.50 10.88 51.64
N LYS A 349 -27.56 10.22 52.81
CA LYS A 349 -27.06 8.85 53.04
C LYS A 349 -27.85 7.87 52.14
N PRO A 350 -27.22 6.84 51.55
CA PRO A 350 -27.95 5.66 51.10
C PRO A 350 -27.95 4.58 52.19
N GLY A 351 -29.15 4.13 52.56
CA GLY A 351 -29.42 2.76 53.03
C GLY A 351 -30.09 1.98 51.89
N PRO A 352 -30.16 0.64 51.99
CA PRO A 352 -30.23 -0.30 50.87
C PRO A 352 -31.39 -0.10 49.88
#